data_AF-A0A1B6LNU7-F1
#
_entry.id   AF-A0A1B6LNU7-F1
#
_cell.length_a   1.000
_cell.length_b   1.000
_cell.length_c   1.000
_cell.angle_alpha   90.00
_cell.angle_beta   90.00
_cell.angle_gamma   90.00
#
_symmetry.space_group_name_H-M   'P 1'
#
loop_
_entity.id
_entity.type
_entity.pdbx_description
1 polymer ?
#
loop_
_entity_poly.entity_id
_entity_poly.type
_entity_poly.pdbx_seq_one_letter_code
_entity_poly.pdbx_strand_id
1 'polypeptide(L)'
;PRFVRHFAMLLIPSPTETTLKVIFKSILRGFLSNFSRGISDLAELLVSASVEIYQRVSVDLLPTPAKSHYVFNLRDLSKCVQGMLQADPASMREPREMLRLFYHECLRVFHDRLINLE
;
A
#
# COMPACT_ATOMS: atom_id res chain seq x y z
N PRO A 1 27.62 1.41 25.33
CA PRO A 1 28.40 1.91 24.16
C PRO A 1 28.60 3.42 24.22
N ARG A 2 29.84 3.92 24.08
CA ARG A 2 30.17 5.37 24.22
C ARG A 2 29.47 6.25 23.18
N PHE A 3 29.20 5.70 21.99
CA PHE A 3 28.61 6.41 20.86
C PHE A 3 27.21 7.01 21.15
N VAL A 4 26.37 6.30 21.89
CA VAL A 4 24.97 6.72 22.17
C VAL A 4 24.78 7.41 23.53
N ARG A 5 25.86 7.68 24.28
CA ARG A 5 25.77 8.16 25.68
C ARG A 5 25.04 9.50 25.84
N HIS A 6 25.11 10.37 24.85
CA HIS A 6 24.49 11.69 24.87
C HIS A 6 23.24 11.78 23.98
N PHE A 7 22.75 10.64 23.47
CA PHE A 7 21.57 10.58 22.61
C PHE A 7 20.43 9.84 23.30
N ALA A 8 19.21 10.36 23.14
CA ALA A 8 18.00 9.63 23.47
C ALA A 8 17.70 8.63 22.34
N MET A 9 17.58 7.34 22.68
CA MET A 9 17.22 6.29 21.74
C MET A 9 15.70 6.15 21.72
N LEU A 10 15.08 6.48 20.59
CA LEU A 10 13.65 6.28 20.37
C LEU A 10 13.45 5.07 19.44
N LEU A 11 12.62 4.13 19.89
CA LEU A 11 12.18 3.00 19.08
C LEU A 11 10.79 3.32 18.52
N ILE A 12 10.66 3.31 17.19
CA ILE A 12 9.37 3.48 16.52
C ILE A 12 8.93 2.08 16.05
N PRO A 13 7.94 1.46 16.72
CA PRO A 13 7.42 0.17 16.28
C PRO A 13 6.65 0.31 14.97
N SER A 14 6.47 -0.81 14.27
CA SER A 14 5.59 -0.84 13.11
C SER A 14 4.14 -0.55 13.54
N PRO A 15 3.38 0.25 12.76
CA PRO A 15 1.99 0.56 13.04
C PRO A 15 1.12 -0.69 12.92
N THR A 16 0.02 -0.70 13.68
CA THR A 16 -0.98 -1.77 13.58
C THR A 16 -1.78 -1.65 12.29
N GLU A 17 -2.39 -2.75 11.88
CA GLU A 17 -3.29 -2.81 10.73
C GLU A 17 -4.41 -1.76 10.78
N THR A 18 -5.00 -1.58 11.97
CA THR A 18 -6.06 -0.60 12.19
C THR A 18 -5.56 0.82 11.95
N THR A 19 -4.36 1.16 12.46
CA THR A 19 -3.73 2.46 12.21
C THR A 19 -3.45 2.67 10.72
N LEU A 20 -2.93 1.64 10.02
CA LEU A 20 -2.70 1.71 8.57
C LEU A 20 -3.99 1.97 7.80
N LYS A 21 -5.05 1.21 8.10
CA LYS A 21 -6.37 1.41 7.48
C LYS A 21 -6.87 2.83 7.69
N VAL A 22 -6.76 3.38 8.90
CA VAL A 22 -7.19 4.76 9.19
C VAL A 22 -6.41 5.80 8.38
N ILE A 23 -5.08 5.70 8.36
CA ILE A 23 -4.22 6.65 7.64
C ILE A 23 -4.55 6.64 6.14
N PHE A 24 -4.52 5.47 5.50
CA PHE A 24 -4.74 5.37 4.06
C PHE A 24 -6.19 5.62 3.65
N LYS A 25 -7.17 5.29 4.51
CA LYS A 25 -8.58 5.64 4.30
C LYS A 25 -8.77 7.14 4.24
N SER A 26 -8.16 7.90 5.15
CA SER A 26 -8.24 9.36 5.15
C SER A 26 -7.69 9.96 3.86
N ILE A 27 -6.51 9.48 3.42
CA ILE A 27 -5.85 9.95 2.20
C ILE A 27 -6.70 9.63 0.96
N LEU A 28 -7.09 8.36 0.78
CA LEU A 28 -7.79 7.93 -0.41
C LEU A 28 -9.20 8.52 -0.49
N ARG A 29 -9.93 8.61 0.63
CA ARG A 29 -11.25 9.25 0.67
C ARG A 29 -11.17 10.74 0.34
N GLY A 30 -10.15 11.44 0.84
CA GLY A 30 -9.92 12.84 0.50
C GLY A 30 -9.71 13.04 -1.00
N PHE A 31 -8.92 12.18 -1.62
CA PHE A 31 -8.67 12.22 -3.07
C PHE A 31 -9.90 11.85 -3.91
N LEU A 32 -10.59 10.77 -3.55
CA LEU A 32 -11.76 10.26 -4.28
C LEU A 32 -13.03 11.10 -4.06
N SER A 33 -12.97 12.18 -3.29
CA SER A 33 -14.09 13.12 -3.11
C SER A 33 -14.49 13.84 -4.40
N ASN A 34 -13.54 14.03 -5.32
CA ASN A 34 -13.77 14.68 -6.62
C ASN A 34 -14.22 13.71 -7.73
N PHE A 35 -14.34 12.42 -7.43
CA PHE A 35 -14.72 11.38 -8.39
C PHE A 35 -16.22 11.07 -8.30
N SER A 36 -16.72 10.24 -9.23
CA SER A 36 -18.11 9.78 -9.18
C SER A 36 -18.38 9.04 -7.87
N ARG A 37 -19.62 9.12 -7.36
CA ARG A 37 -20.01 8.52 -6.07
C ARG A 37 -19.68 7.02 -6.00
N GLY A 38 -19.88 6.30 -7.09
CA GLY A 38 -19.56 4.88 -7.17
C GLY A 38 -18.06 4.58 -6.99
N ILE A 39 -17.17 5.48 -7.39
CA ILE A 39 -15.72 5.37 -7.14
C ILE A 39 -15.40 5.78 -5.70
N SER A 40 -16.01 6.86 -5.20
CA SER A 40 -15.80 7.36 -3.85
C SER A 40 -16.15 6.31 -2.77
N ASP A 41 -17.23 5.57 -2.99
CA ASP A 41 -17.69 4.50 -2.09
C ASP A 41 -16.72 3.29 -2.06
N LEU A 42 -15.84 3.14 -3.06
CA LEU A 42 -14.82 2.08 -3.07
C LEU A 42 -13.62 2.37 -2.16
N ALA A 43 -13.45 3.60 -1.67
CA ALA A 43 -12.25 4.01 -0.92
C ALA A 43 -11.92 3.07 0.26
N GLU A 44 -12.93 2.67 1.02
CA GLU A 44 -12.77 1.79 2.18
C GLU A 44 -12.41 0.36 1.81
N LEU A 45 -13.04 -0.16 0.74
CA LEU A 45 -12.75 -1.49 0.19
C LEU A 45 -11.32 -1.56 -0.36
N LEU A 46 -10.91 -0.55 -1.13
CA LEU A 46 -9.57 -0.47 -1.72
C LEU A 46 -8.47 -0.44 -0.64
N VAL A 47 -8.65 0.38 0.39
CA VAL A 47 -7.68 0.45 1.49
C VAL A 47 -7.63 -0.85 2.28
N SER A 48 -8.79 -1.45 2.56
CA SER A 48 -8.84 -2.73 3.28
C SER A 48 -8.12 -3.83 2.50
N ALA A 49 -8.39 -3.95 1.19
CA ALA A 49 -7.71 -4.90 0.32
C ALA A 49 -6.21 -4.63 0.21
N SER A 50 -5.80 -3.36 0.08
CA SER A 50 -4.37 -2.98 0.00
C SER A 50 -3.60 -3.41 1.24
N VAL A 51 -4.17 -3.17 2.43
CA VAL A 51 -3.54 -3.53 3.70
C VAL A 51 -3.48 -5.04 3.89
N GLU A 52 -4.54 -5.76 3.53
CA GLU A 52 -4.59 -7.22 3.58
C GLU A 52 -3.57 -7.88 2.64
N ILE A 53 -3.44 -7.38 1.42
CA ILE A 53 -2.40 -7.83 0.47
C ILE A 53 -1.01 -7.59 1.05
N TYR A 54 -0.75 -6.39 1.57
CA TYR A 54 0.53 -6.06 2.17
C TYR A 54 0.88 -6.98 3.34
N GLN A 55 -0.08 -7.28 4.23
CA GLN A 55 0.13 -8.21 5.35
C GLN A 55 0.45 -9.63 4.86
N ARG A 56 -0.34 -10.18 3.93
CA ARG A 56 -0.08 -11.52 3.38
C ARG A 56 1.29 -11.60 2.74
N VAL A 57 1.62 -10.66 1.86
CA VAL A 57 2.92 -10.59 1.18
C VAL A 57 4.07 -10.50 2.19
N SER A 58 3.90 -9.72 3.26
CA SER A 58 4.95 -9.55 4.28
C SER A 58 5.17 -10.81 5.12
N VAL A 59 4.17 -11.69 5.24
CA VAL A 59 4.25 -12.95 5.98
C VAL A 59 4.75 -14.08 5.09
N ASP A 60 4.24 -14.18 3.86
CA ASP A 60 4.51 -15.31 2.97
C ASP A 60 5.85 -15.16 2.23
N LEU A 61 6.26 -13.92 1.91
CA LEU A 61 7.45 -13.63 1.12
C LEU A 61 8.56 -13.05 1.99
N LEU A 62 9.09 -13.89 2.88
CA LEU A 62 10.21 -13.50 3.75
C LEU A 62 11.54 -13.44 2.98
N PRO A 63 12.45 -12.53 3.38
CA PRO A 63 13.77 -12.47 2.80
C PRO A 63 14.55 -13.73 3.17
N THR A 64 14.93 -14.50 2.16
CA THR A 64 15.85 -15.65 2.30
C THR A 64 17.16 -15.31 1.58
N PRO A 65 18.29 -16.00 1.85
CA PRO A 65 19.53 -15.76 1.12
C PRO A 65 19.38 -15.86 -0.42
N ALA A 66 18.50 -16.74 -0.90
CA ALA A 66 18.15 -16.86 -2.31
C ALA A 66 17.20 -15.77 -2.82
N LYS A 67 16.42 -15.14 -1.94
CA LYS A 67 15.40 -14.11 -2.24
C LYS A 67 15.59 -12.88 -1.35
N SER A 68 16.79 -12.32 -1.32
CA SER A 68 17.17 -11.24 -0.40
C SER A 68 16.45 -9.92 -0.66
N HIS A 69 15.91 -9.74 -1.87
CA HIS A 69 15.15 -8.56 -2.29
C HIS A 69 13.69 -8.57 -1.82
N TYR A 70 13.21 -9.64 -1.17
CA TYR A 70 11.87 -9.73 -0.59
C TYR A 70 11.81 -8.99 0.75
N VAL A 71 12.12 -7.70 0.72
CA VAL A 71 11.99 -6.80 1.86
C VAL A 71 10.79 -5.91 1.61
N PHE A 72 9.64 -6.34 2.11
CA PHE A 72 8.40 -5.57 2.05
C PHE A 72 8.29 -4.66 3.27
N ASN A 73 8.00 -3.38 3.03
CA ASN A 73 7.80 -2.41 4.10
C ASN A 73 6.65 -1.46 3.75
N LEU A 74 6.32 -0.55 4.68
CA LEU A 74 5.21 0.39 4.51
C LEU A 74 5.32 1.27 3.25
N ARG A 75 6.52 1.48 2.71
CA ARG A 75 6.71 2.23 1.45
C ARG A 75 6.02 1.54 0.29
N ASP A 76 5.94 0.21 0.29
CA ASP A 76 5.33 -0.55 -0.80
C ASP A 76 3.82 -0.34 -0.79
N LEU A 77 3.19 -0.40 0.37
CA LEU A 77 1.80 -0.02 0.55
C LEU A 77 1.57 1.44 0.12
N SER A 78 2.44 2.37 0.54
CA SER A 78 2.36 3.78 0.12
C SER A 78 2.48 3.97 -1.39
N LYS A 79 3.34 3.21 -2.08
CA LYS A 79 3.48 3.26 -3.54
C LYS A 79 2.21 2.80 -4.25
N CYS A 80 1.59 1.73 -3.76
CA CYS A 80 0.34 1.22 -4.32
C CYS A 80 -0.77 2.28 -4.21
N VAL A 81 -0.91 2.93 -3.04
CA VAL A 81 -1.88 4.01 -2.87
C VAL A 81 -1.51 5.23 -3.71
N GLN A 82 -0.22 5.60 -3.75
CA GLN A 82 0.25 6.73 -4.55
C GLN A 82 -0.07 6.56 -6.04
N GLY A 83 0.04 5.35 -6.60
CA GLY A 83 -0.35 5.08 -7.98
C GLY A 83 -1.84 5.35 -8.23
N MET A 84 -2.71 4.99 -7.28
CA MET A 84 -4.13 5.35 -7.34
C MET A 84 -4.38 6.86 -7.26
N LEU A 85 -3.57 7.58 -6.48
CA LEU A 85 -3.64 9.05 -6.36
C LEU A 85 -3.21 9.80 -7.63
N GLN A 86 -2.71 9.11 -8.66
CA GLN A 86 -2.40 9.71 -9.95
C GLN A 86 -3.55 9.60 -10.97
N ALA A 87 -4.68 9.00 -10.58
CA ALA A 87 -5.86 8.91 -11.43
C ALA A 87 -6.45 10.30 -11.73
N ASP A 88 -6.92 10.50 -12.96
CA ASP A 88 -7.61 11.73 -13.34
C ASP A 88 -9.14 11.52 -13.31
N PRO A 89 -9.90 12.30 -12.50
CA PRO A 89 -11.36 12.21 -12.44
C PRO A 89 -12.06 12.53 -13.77
N ALA A 90 -11.42 13.25 -14.69
CA ALA A 90 -11.99 13.47 -16.02
C ALA A 90 -12.00 12.19 -16.88
N SER A 91 -10.99 11.33 -16.67
CA SER A 91 -10.77 10.09 -17.41
C SER A 91 -11.46 8.87 -16.80
N MET A 92 -11.50 8.76 -15.47
CA MET A 92 -12.08 7.62 -14.76
C MET A 92 -13.48 7.95 -14.26
N ARG A 93 -14.49 7.34 -14.88
CA ARG A 93 -15.90 7.57 -14.55
C ARG A 93 -16.55 6.35 -13.93
N GLU A 94 -16.06 5.16 -14.29
CA GLU A 94 -16.63 3.90 -13.83
C GLU A 94 -15.84 3.30 -12.66
N PRO A 95 -16.52 2.71 -11.65
CA PRO A 95 -15.86 2.00 -10.55
C PRO A 95 -14.89 0.90 -11.02
N ARG A 96 -15.20 0.25 -12.15
CA ARG A 96 -14.38 -0.81 -12.73
C ARG A 96 -13.00 -0.33 -13.18
N GLU A 97 -12.89 0.92 -13.63
CA GLU A 97 -11.62 1.52 -14.05
C GLU A 97 -10.69 1.72 -12.85
N MET A 98 -11.23 2.19 -11.72
CA MET A 98 -10.50 2.33 -10.47
C MET A 98 -10.03 0.98 -9.93
N LEU A 99 -10.89 -0.05 -9.96
CA LEU A 99 -10.51 -1.41 -9.57
C LEU A 99 -9.38 -1.97 -10.44
N ARG A 100 -9.43 -1.70 -11.75
CA ARG A 100 -8.40 -2.12 -12.69
C ARG A 100 -7.07 -1.39 -12.44
N LEU A 101 -7.11 -0.09 -12.16
CA LEU A 101 -5.93 0.68 -11.75
C LEU A 101 -5.31 0.09 -10.48
N PHE A 102 -6.13 -0.13 -9.44
CA PHE A 102 -5.69 -0.74 -8.19
C PHE A 102 -5.00 -2.07 -8.42
N TYR A 103 -5.61 -2.96 -9.22
CA TYR A 103 -5.03 -4.25 -9.58
C TYR A 103 -3.66 -4.09 -10.25
N HIS A 104 -3.54 -3.20 -11.24
CA HIS A 104 -2.27 -2.96 -11.93
C HIS A 104 -1.18 -2.38 -11.02
N GLU A 105 -1.53 -1.48 -10.08
CA GLU A 105 -0.57 -0.97 -9.11
C GLU A 105 -0.12 -2.06 -8.12
N CYS A 106 -1.02 -2.93 -7.66
CA CYS A 106 -0.63 -4.08 -6.84
C CYS A 106 0.37 -4.99 -7.58
N LEU A 107 0.12 -5.29 -8.86
CA LEU A 107 1.06 -6.07 -9.66
C LEU A 107 2.41 -5.36 -9.78
N ARG A 108 2.42 -4.08 -10.17
CA ARG A 108 3.64 -3.31 -10.34
C ARG A 108 4.49 -3.23 -9.07
N VAL A 109 3.85 -3.15 -7.90
CA VAL A 109 4.56 -2.99 -6.62
C VAL A 109 5.04 -4.33 -6.07
N PHE A 110 4.19 -5.37 -6.11
CA PHE A 110 4.43 -6.65 -5.46
C PHE A 110 4.82 -7.75 -6.45
N HIS A 111 4.08 -7.91 -7.54
CA HIS A 111 4.29 -8.99 -8.51
C HIS A 111 5.59 -8.82 -9.30
N ASP A 112 5.96 -7.60 -9.70
CA ASP A 112 7.21 -7.35 -10.44
C ASP A 112 8.48 -7.75 -9.66
N ARG A 113 8.38 -7.99 -8.35
CA ARG A 113 9.49 -8.48 -7.53
C ARG A 113 9.59 -10.00 -7.51
N LEU A 114 8.57 -10.72 -7.97
CA LEU A 114 8.56 -12.17 -7.93
C LEU A 114 9.52 -12.74 -8.99
N ILE A 115 10.31 -13.72 -8.58
CA ILE A 115 11.27 -14.38 -9.48
C ILE A 115 10.66 -15.56 -10.26
N ASN A 116 9.52 -16.09 -9.80
CA ASN A 116 8.86 -17.25 -10.40
C ASN A 116 7.42 -16.88 -10.79
N LEU A 117 6.94 -17.48 -11.89
CA LEU A 117 5.57 -17.34 -12.40
C LEU A 117 4.59 -18.37 -11.79
N GLU A 118 5.09 -19.25 -10.93
CA GLU A 118 4.32 -20.30 -10.24
C GLU A 118 3.60 -19.78 -8.99
#